data_AF-A0A7C9PMP3-F1
#
_entry.id   AF-A0A7C9PMP3-F1
#
_cell.length_a   1.000
_cell.length_b   1.000
_cell.length_c   1.000
_cell.angle_alpha   90.00
_cell.angle_beta   90.00
_cell.angle_gamma   90.00
#
_symmetry.space_group_name_H-M   'P 1'
#
loop_
_entity.id
_entity.type
_entity.pdbx_description
1 polymer ?
#
loop_
_entity_poly.entity_id
_entity_poly.type
_entity_poly.pdbx_seq_one_letter_code
_entity_poly.pdbx_strand_id
1 'polypeptide(L)'
;MVMTEPSNSEEGPTSPIGRFRASTALVIALFPITAAAVRIWIYSGGDTALFLVLLQTVNIAAVLIGTMVLIIPSLITIVAIMALLNPAARRWAHEVLAGHRLVFDLLMPAALLIIGYTVSWTVFVTLASLGLIALLFFLARRAWRKNHRNTASRRRVDKSDAIIPIFSGLLVFLITPSNMWLPLEQITTVQHKQQTVYVLESTTEWTTVLTVDRQVEIVKTREVQKREVCNVKNPGTFALFIQHGGLKEGADCT
;
A
#
# COMPACT_ATOMS: atom_id res chain seq x y z
N MET A 1 16.18 44.99 40.64
CA MET A 1 15.40 43.84 40.12
C MET A 1 15.73 43.75 38.64
N VAL A 2 16.76 42.97 38.30
CA VAL A 2 17.34 42.92 36.94
C VAL A 2 16.70 41.75 36.23
N MET A 3 15.90 42.06 35.21
CA MET A 3 15.28 41.10 34.31
C MET A 3 16.37 40.58 33.38
N THR A 4 16.86 39.37 33.63
CA THR A 4 17.81 38.70 32.73
C THR A 4 17.06 38.22 31.49
N GLU A 5 17.37 38.86 30.37
CA GLU A 5 16.95 38.47 29.01
C GLU A 5 17.36 37.01 28.75
N PRO A 6 16.46 36.15 28.23
CA PRO A 6 16.81 34.79 27.86
C PRO A 6 17.81 34.84 26.69
N SER A 7 19.02 34.32 26.92
CA SER A 7 20.05 34.20 25.90
C SER A 7 19.53 33.36 24.73
N ASN A 8 19.40 33.99 23.56
CA ASN A 8 19.14 33.30 22.31
C ASN A 8 20.25 32.29 22.05
N SER A 9 19.94 31.00 22.24
CA SER A 9 20.80 29.89 21.90
C SER A 9 21.03 29.87 20.40
N GLU A 10 22.25 30.22 19.97
CA GLU A 10 22.70 30.16 18.59
C GLU A 10 22.47 28.76 18.02
N GLU A 11 21.54 28.65 17.06
CA GLU A 11 21.35 27.45 16.27
C GLU A 11 22.61 27.21 15.42
N GLY A 12 23.50 26.35 15.92
CA GLY A 12 24.70 25.95 15.20
C GLY A 12 24.36 25.40 13.80
N PRO A 13 25.25 25.61 12.80
CA PRO A 13 24.98 25.28 11.41
C PRO A 13 24.64 23.79 11.28
N THR A 14 23.37 23.50 11.03
CA THR A 14 22.87 22.14 10.81
C THR A 14 23.64 21.53 9.65
N SER A 15 24.52 20.58 9.96
CA SER A 15 25.30 19.87 8.94
C SER A 15 24.38 19.34 7.83
N PRO A 16 24.82 19.36 6.56
CA PRO A 16 23.97 18.97 5.42
C PRO A 16 23.46 17.52 5.53
N ILE A 17 24.18 16.66 6.26
CA ILE A 17 23.77 15.28 6.57
C ILE A 17 22.59 15.25 7.54
N GLY A 18 22.53 16.17 8.51
CA GLY A 18 21.42 16.31 9.45
C GLY A 18 20.11 16.69 8.75
N ARG A 19 20.17 17.65 7.81
CA ARG A 19 18.99 18.05 7.01
C ARG A 19 18.41 16.90 6.21
N PHE A 20 19.26 16.08 5.58
CA PHE A 20 18.80 14.95 4.78
C PHE A 20 18.06 13.90 5.63
N ARG A 21 18.55 13.64 6.86
CA ARG A 21 17.90 12.70 7.79
C ARG A 21 16.54 13.21 8.27
N ALA A 22 16.44 14.49 8.63
CA ALA A 22 15.19 15.10 9.05
C ALA A 22 14.12 15.05 7.94
N SER A 23 14.49 15.39 6.70
CA SER A 23 13.56 15.31 5.56
C SER A 23 13.12 13.87 5.29
N THR A 24 14.02 12.89 5.41
CA THR A 24 13.66 11.48 5.15
C THR A 24 12.67 10.96 6.21
N ALA A 25 12.89 11.29 7.48
CA ALA A 25 11.97 10.89 8.55
C ALA A 25 10.57 11.49 8.35
N LEU A 26 10.49 12.76 7.94
CA LEU A 26 9.23 13.43 7.66
C LEU A 26 8.50 12.81 6.46
N VAL A 27 9.22 12.48 5.38
CA VAL A 27 8.64 11.79 4.21
C VAL A 27 8.10 10.42 4.60
N ILE A 28 8.84 9.64 5.39
CA ILE A 28 8.38 8.32 5.86
C ILE A 28 7.13 8.45 6.74
N ALA A 29 7.09 9.46 7.62
CA ALA A 29 5.93 9.69 8.48
C ALA A 29 4.68 10.16 7.70
N LEU A 30 4.86 10.97 6.66
CA LEU A 30 3.76 11.52 5.85
C LEU A 30 3.24 10.51 4.81
N PHE A 31 4.11 9.60 4.38
CA PHE A 31 3.83 8.60 3.37
C PHE A 31 2.47 7.87 3.52
N PRO A 32 2.14 7.23 4.65
CA PRO A 32 0.88 6.50 4.77
C PRO A 32 -0.36 7.39 4.65
N ILE A 33 -0.27 8.63 5.13
CA ILE A 33 -1.35 9.62 5.03
C ILE A 33 -1.56 9.99 3.57
N THR A 34 -0.49 10.28 2.83
CA THR A 34 -0.57 10.58 1.40
C THR A 34 -1.08 9.38 0.59
N ALA A 35 -0.65 8.16 0.92
CA ALA A 35 -1.11 6.94 0.25
C ALA A 35 -2.60 6.70 0.50
N ALA A 36 -3.09 6.91 1.72
CA ALA A 36 -4.52 6.83 2.04
C ALA A 36 -5.32 7.88 1.26
N ALA A 37 -4.87 9.14 1.22
CA ALA A 37 -5.54 10.21 0.49
C ALA A 37 -5.62 9.93 -1.02
N VAL A 38 -4.50 9.52 -1.63
CA VAL A 38 -4.46 9.14 -3.05
C VAL A 38 -5.38 7.96 -3.33
N ARG A 39 -5.44 6.98 -2.43
CA ARG A 39 -6.33 5.82 -2.57
C ARG A 39 -7.80 6.23 -2.55
N ILE A 40 -8.21 7.07 -1.59
CA ILE A 40 -9.59 7.60 -1.54
C ILE A 40 -9.91 8.40 -2.82
N TRP A 41 -8.96 9.20 -3.32
CA TRP A 41 -9.11 9.95 -4.57
C TRP A 41 -9.30 9.04 -5.80
N ILE A 42 -8.54 7.94 -5.89
CA ILE A 42 -8.72 6.95 -6.97
C ILE A 42 -10.10 6.29 -6.88
N TYR A 43 -10.57 5.96 -5.67
CA TYR A 43 -11.92 5.41 -5.49
C TYR A 43 -13.03 6.37 -5.87
N SER A 44 -12.86 7.67 -5.63
CA SER A 44 -13.85 8.65 -6.03
C SER A 44 -13.93 8.85 -7.54
N GLY A 45 -13.05 8.22 -8.32
CA GLY A 45 -13.00 8.40 -9.77
C GLY A 45 -12.63 9.82 -10.18
N GLY A 46 -11.99 10.59 -9.28
CA GLY A 46 -11.68 12.00 -9.48
C GLY A 46 -12.82 12.97 -9.18
N ASP A 47 -13.99 12.49 -8.72
CA ASP A 47 -15.04 13.37 -8.22
C ASP A 47 -14.62 13.97 -6.87
N THR A 48 -14.47 15.30 -6.84
CA THR A 48 -14.04 16.05 -5.65
C THR A 48 -15.14 16.11 -4.59
N ALA A 49 -16.41 16.14 -4.98
CA ALA A 49 -17.52 16.15 -4.03
C ALA A 49 -17.59 14.80 -3.29
N LEU A 50 -17.50 13.70 -4.03
CA LEU A 50 -17.48 12.36 -3.45
C LEU A 50 -16.25 12.15 -2.56
N PHE A 51 -15.08 12.65 -2.98
CA PHE A 51 -13.86 12.61 -2.17
C PHE A 51 -14.02 13.32 -0.81
N LEU A 52 -14.63 14.51 -0.79
CA LEU A 52 -14.88 15.25 0.46
C LEU A 52 -15.88 14.53 1.36
N VAL A 53 -16.95 13.96 0.80
CA VAL A 53 -17.91 13.16 1.56
C VAL A 53 -17.22 11.95 2.18
N LEU A 54 -16.44 11.19 1.40
CA LEU A 54 -15.67 10.07 1.93
C LEU A 54 -14.71 10.50 3.03
N LEU A 55 -13.98 11.60 2.86
CA LEU A 55 -13.08 12.10 3.91
C LEU A 55 -13.80 12.45 5.22
N GLN A 56 -15.05 12.91 5.14
CA GLN A 56 -15.84 13.28 6.32
C GLN A 56 -16.48 12.07 6.99
N THR A 57 -17.02 11.12 6.21
CA THR A 57 -17.78 9.98 6.74
C THR A 57 -16.89 8.80 7.12
N VAL A 58 -15.75 8.64 6.46
CA VAL A 58 -14.90 7.47 6.63
C VAL A 58 -14.08 7.60 7.90
N ASN A 59 -14.09 6.54 8.71
CA ASN A 59 -13.18 6.41 9.84
C ASN A 59 -11.72 6.38 9.34
N ILE A 60 -11.03 7.51 9.46
CA ILE A 60 -9.63 7.70 9.03
C ILE A 60 -8.72 6.64 9.65
N ALA A 61 -8.96 6.25 10.90
CA ALA A 61 -8.16 5.22 11.57
C ALA A 61 -8.32 3.85 10.90
N ALA A 62 -9.53 3.48 10.49
CA ALA A 62 -9.78 2.23 9.77
C ALA A 62 -9.07 2.20 8.41
N VAL A 63 -9.08 3.33 7.67
CA VAL A 63 -8.36 3.45 6.40
C VAL A 63 -6.84 3.35 6.61
N LEU A 64 -6.31 4.02 7.64
CA LEU A 64 -4.90 3.96 7.97
C LEU A 64 -4.48 2.54 8.38
N ILE A 65 -5.28 1.85 9.19
CA ILE A 65 -5.00 0.45 9.56
C ILE A 65 -5.06 -0.45 8.32
N GLY A 66 -6.10 -0.32 7.49
CA GLY A 66 -6.25 -1.11 6.26
C GLY A 66 -5.12 -0.86 5.25
N THR A 67 -4.62 0.36 5.15
CA THR A 67 -3.45 0.68 4.32
C THR A 67 -2.15 0.13 4.93
N MET A 68 -1.97 0.24 6.24
CA MET A 68 -0.80 -0.33 6.94
C MET A 68 -0.74 -1.85 6.82
N VAL A 69 -1.86 -2.54 6.97
CA VAL A 69 -1.94 -4.01 6.82
C VAL A 69 -1.48 -4.46 5.43
N LEU A 70 -1.68 -3.65 4.40
CA LEU A 70 -1.22 -3.95 3.03
C LEU A 70 0.23 -3.51 2.77
N ILE A 71 0.63 -2.36 3.32
CA ILE A 71 1.96 -1.76 3.09
C ILE A 71 3.05 -2.47 3.90
N ILE A 72 2.78 -2.82 5.16
CA ILE A 72 3.78 -3.39 6.07
C ILE A 72 4.38 -4.70 5.51
N PRO A 73 3.58 -5.70 5.09
CA PRO A 73 4.13 -6.94 4.51
C PRO A 73 4.98 -6.65 3.27
N SER A 74 4.54 -5.73 2.40
CA SER A 74 5.27 -5.33 1.20
C SER A 74 6.61 -4.68 1.54
N LEU A 75 6.64 -3.77 2.52
CA LEU A 75 7.88 -3.14 3.01
C LEU A 75 8.82 -4.17 3.63
N ILE A 76 8.30 -5.07 4.47
CA ILE A 76 9.10 -6.16 5.07
C ILE A 76 9.73 -7.01 3.97
N THR A 77 8.96 -7.41 2.96
CA THR A 77 9.45 -8.19 1.83
C THR A 77 10.51 -7.44 1.02
N ILE A 78 10.31 -6.15 0.74
CA ILE A 78 11.31 -5.33 0.04
C ILE A 78 12.61 -5.23 0.86
N VAL A 79 12.50 -4.92 2.15
CA VAL A 79 13.66 -4.83 3.05
C VAL A 79 14.38 -6.18 3.15
N ALA A 80 13.64 -7.27 3.24
CA ALA A 80 14.14 -8.63 3.25
C ALA A 80 14.91 -8.95 1.95
N ILE A 81 14.34 -8.66 0.78
CA ILE A 81 15.01 -8.85 -0.51
C ILE A 81 16.27 -7.98 -0.61
N MET A 82 16.20 -6.71 -0.20
CA MET A 82 17.36 -5.82 -0.20
C MET A 82 18.46 -6.32 0.74
N ALA A 83 18.11 -6.88 1.89
CA ALA A 83 19.05 -7.50 2.82
C ALA A 83 19.69 -8.77 2.22
N LEU A 84 18.93 -9.60 1.49
CA LEU A 84 19.46 -10.78 0.79
C LEU A 84 20.41 -10.42 -0.35
N LEU A 85 20.09 -9.38 -1.12
CA LEU A 85 20.89 -8.94 -2.25
C LEU A 85 22.17 -8.21 -1.81
N ASN A 86 22.17 -7.63 -0.61
CA ASN A 86 23.32 -6.92 -0.07
C ASN A 86 24.27 -7.87 0.70
N PRO A 87 25.49 -8.13 0.20
CA PRO A 87 26.43 -9.05 0.84
C PRO A 87 26.92 -8.57 2.22
N ALA A 88 26.84 -7.27 2.52
CA ALA A 88 27.14 -6.75 3.84
C ALA A 88 26.01 -7.06 4.83
N ALA A 89 24.75 -6.84 4.42
CA ALA A 89 23.58 -7.15 5.24
C ALA A 89 23.45 -8.66 5.49
N ARG A 90 23.72 -9.51 4.49
CA ARG A 90 23.82 -10.96 4.66
C ARG A 90 24.86 -11.37 5.69
N ARG A 91 26.07 -10.80 5.63
CA ARG A 91 27.13 -11.09 6.61
C ARG A 91 26.69 -10.72 8.02
N TRP A 92 26.14 -9.53 8.19
CA TRP A 92 25.59 -9.09 9.48
C TRP A 92 24.47 -10.02 9.98
N ALA A 93 23.52 -10.40 9.11
CA ALA A 93 22.45 -11.32 9.47
C ALA A 93 22.99 -12.71 9.89
N HIS A 94 24.02 -13.22 9.21
CA HIS A 94 24.68 -14.47 9.58
C HIS A 94 25.43 -14.41 10.91
N GLU A 95 26.02 -13.26 11.25
CA GLU A 95 26.67 -13.03 12.56
C GLU A 95 25.64 -12.99 13.68
N VAL A 96 24.48 -12.35 13.46
CA VAL A 96 23.39 -12.30 14.44
C VAL A 96 22.74 -13.68 14.63
N LEU A 97 22.54 -14.44 13.54
CA LEU A 97 22.03 -15.83 13.59
C LEU A 97 23.17 -16.86 13.72
N ALA A 98 24.15 -16.57 14.58
CA ALA A 98 25.36 -17.35 14.80
C ALA A 98 25.08 -18.87 14.88
N GLY A 99 25.38 -19.59 13.79
CA GLY A 99 25.39 -21.06 13.75
C GLY A 99 24.58 -21.71 12.64
N HIS A 100 23.61 -21.03 12.01
CA HIS A 100 22.67 -21.69 11.11
C HIS A 100 22.62 -21.08 9.70
N ARG A 101 23.79 -21.05 9.03
CA ARG A 101 23.93 -20.53 7.66
C ARG A 101 22.95 -21.17 6.67
N LEU A 102 22.85 -22.50 6.72
CA LEU A 102 21.93 -23.28 5.87
C LEU A 102 20.46 -22.96 6.16
N VAL A 103 20.10 -22.75 7.43
CA VAL A 103 18.72 -22.40 7.80
C VAL A 103 18.39 -21.01 7.29
N PHE A 104 19.27 -20.01 7.42
CA PHE A 104 18.98 -18.67 6.90
C PHE A 104 18.84 -18.67 5.36
N ASP A 105 19.74 -19.33 4.64
CA ASP A 105 19.67 -19.35 3.17
C ASP A 105 18.48 -20.16 2.63
N LEU A 106 17.93 -21.11 3.37
CA LEU A 106 16.76 -21.91 2.96
C LEU A 106 15.43 -21.37 3.50
N LEU A 107 15.38 -21.03 4.78
CA LEU A 107 14.18 -20.63 5.51
C LEU A 107 13.73 -19.22 5.09
N MET A 108 14.67 -18.32 4.76
CA MET A 108 14.35 -16.95 4.39
C MET A 108 13.63 -16.86 3.03
N PRO A 109 14.12 -17.47 1.93
CA PRO A 109 13.35 -17.52 0.69
C PRO A 109 12.07 -18.35 0.81
N ALA A 110 12.07 -19.42 1.62
CA ALA A 110 10.85 -20.19 1.89
C ALA A 110 9.79 -19.36 2.64
N ALA A 111 10.19 -18.57 3.63
CA ALA A 111 9.31 -17.64 4.34
C ALA A 111 8.78 -16.56 3.40
N LEU A 112 9.62 -15.99 2.52
CA LEU A 112 9.18 -15.05 1.50
C LEU A 112 8.19 -15.69 0.51
N LEU A 113 8.39 -16.95 0.14
CA LEU A 113 7.45 -17.71 -0.70
C LEU A 113 6.13 -17.97 0.01
N ILE A 114 6.15 -18.34 1.30
CA ILE A 114 4.94 -18.58 2.11
C ILE A 114 4.17 -17.27 2.33
N ILE A 115 4.89 -16.17 2.61
CA ILE A 115 4.29 -14.83 2.71
C ILE A 115 3.71 -14.43 1.35
N GLY A 116 4.44 -14.65 0.26
CA GLY A 116 3.96 -14.38 -1.10
C GLY A 116 2.75 -15.24 -1.50
N TYR A 117 2.67 -16.47 -1.02
CA TYR A 117 1.57 -17.40 -1.28
C TYR A 117 0.32 -17.09 -0.47
N THR A 118 0.49 -16.72 0.80
CA THR A 118 -0.64 -16.39 1.69
C THR A 118 -1.26 -15.04 1.37
N VAL A 119 -0.48 -14.09 0.88
CA VAL A 119 -0.94 -12.72 0.61
C VAL A 119 -1.39 -12.57 -0.85
N SER A 120 -2.44 -13.29 -1.28
CA SER A 120 -3.19 -13.01 -2.53
C SER A 120 -2.40 -13.08 -3.86
N TRP A 121 -3.10 -13.41 -4.96
CA TRP A 121 -2.57 -13.34 -6.34
C TRP A 121 -1.88 -11.99 -6.66
N THR A 122 -2.33 -10.92 -5.99
CA THR A 122 -1.73 -9.58 -6.11
C THR A 122 -0.26 -9.57 -5.71
N VAL A 123 0.18 -10.26 -4.65
CA VAL A 123 1.60 -10.31 -4.28
C VAL A 123 2.41 -11.14 -5.27
N PHE A 124 1.83 -12.17 -5.87
CA PHE A 124 2.47 -12.89 -6.96
C PHE A 124 2.74 -12.00 -8.17
N VAL A 125 1.76 -11.18 -8.56
CA VAL A 125 1.90 -10.22 -9.67
C VAL A 125 2.92 -9.12 -9.32
N THR A 126 2.91 -8.60 -8.09
CA THR A 126 3.91 -7.60 -7.67
C THR A 126 5.31 -8.20 -7.57
N LEU A 127 5.47 -9.43 -7.07
CA LEU A 127 6.76 -10.12 -7.05
C LEU A 127 7.25 -10.49 -8.45
N ALA A 128 6.36 -10.95 -9.34
CA ALA A 128 6.71 -11.25 -10.73
C ALA A 128 7.14 -9.99 -11.48
N SER A 129 6.43 -8.88 -11.31
CA SER A 129 6.81 -7.59 -11.91
C SER A 129 8.10 -7.03 -11.32
N LEU A 130 8.30 -7.06 -10.00
CA LEU A 130 9.57 -6.67 -9.37
C LEU A 130 10.73 -7.58 -9.81
N GLY A 131 10.50 -8.89 -9.92
CA GLY A 131 11.47 -9.85 -10.42
C GLY A 131 11.86 -9.58 -11.86
N LEU A 132 10.88 -9.26 -12.71
CA LEU A 132 11.11 -8.86 -14.10
C LEU A 132 11.89 -7.55 -14.18
N ILE A 133 11.53 -6.53 -13.38
CA ILE A 133 12.26 -5.25 -13.30
C ILE A 133 13.70 -5.49 -12.85
N ALA A 134 13.91 -6.30 -11.81
CA ALA A 134 15.23 -6.65 -11.31
C ALA A 134 16.07 -7.42 -12.35
N LEU A 135 15.44 -8.33 -13.10
CA LEU A 135 16.07 -9.07 -14.19
C LEU A 135 16.48 -8.11 -15.33
N LEU A 136 15.56 -7.26 -15.78
CA LEU A 136 15.83 -6.25 -16.81
C LEU A 136 16.95 -5.31 -16.38
N PHE A 137 16.94 -4.86 -15.12
CA PHE A 137 17.99 -4.03 -14.55
C PHE A 137 19.34 -4.78 -14.52
N PHE A 138 19.36 -6.04 -14.12
CA PHE A 138 20.58 -6.86 -14.13
C PHE A 138 21.12 -7.05 -15.54
N LEU A 139 20.25 -7.33 -16.51
CA LEU A 139 20.59 -7.48 -17.92
C LEU A 139 21.12 -6.17 -18.50
N ALA A 140 20.45 -5.04 -18.25
CA ALA A 140 20.90 -3.71 -18.65
C ALA A 140 22.27 -3.40 -18.06
N ARG A 141 22.49 -3.67 -16.77
CA ARG A 141 23.77 -3.47 -16.10
C ARG A 141 24.88 -4.39 -16.63
N ARG A 142 24.54 -5.61 -17.04
CA ARG A 142 25.48 -6.55 -17.67
C ARG A 142 25.85 -6.10 -19.09
N ALA A 143 24.87 -5.69 -19.88
CA ALA A 143 25.07 -5.13 -21.21
C ALA A 143 25.93 -3.85 -21.15
N TRP A 144 25.63 -2.97 -20.20
CA TRP A 144 26.37 -1.73 -20.00
C TRP A 144 27.82 -1.98 -19.56
N ARG A 145 28.06 -2.95 -18.66
CA ARG A 145 29.42 -3.38 -18.31
C ARG A 145 30.19 -3.97 -19.48
N LYS A 146 29.53 -4.70 -20.38
CA LYS A 146 30.17 -5.24 -21.59
C LYS A 146 30.55 -4.12 -22.56
N ASN A 147 29.69 -3.11 -22.71
CA ASN A 147 29.91 -1.96 -23.59
C ASN A 147 30.99 -0.99 -23.05
N HIS A 148 31.03 -0.76 -21.73
CA HIS A 148 32.00 0.14 -21.08
C HIS A 148 33.27 -0.55 -20.56
N ARG A 149 33.52 -1.82 -20.93
CA ARG A 149 34.73 -2.54 -20.52
C ARG A 149 36.02 -1.86 -21.01
N ASN A 150 35.93 -1.00 -22.04
CA ASN A 150 37.05 -0.21 -22.57
C ASN A 150 37.25 1.16 -21.91
N THR A 151 36.33 1.63 -21.08
CA THR A 151 36.46 2.93 -20.39
C THR A 151 36.56 2.67 -18.89
N ALA A 152 37.79 2.43 -18.42
CA ALA A 152 38.17 2.07 -17.05
C ALA A 152 37.95 3.18 -15.99
N SER A 153 36.88 3.97 -16.12
CA SER A 153 36.45 4.86 -15.05
C SER A 153 35.56 4.08 -14.10
N ARG A 154 36.11 3.72 -12.93
CA ARG A 154 35.38 3.24 -11.75
C ARG A 154 34.35 4.30 -11.35
N ARG A 155 33.19 4.35 -12.02
CA ARG A 155 32.07 5.15 -11.54
C ARG A 155 31.58 4.52 -10.25
N ARG A 156 31.65 5.33 -9.19
CA ARG A 156 30.93 5.12 -7.94
C ARG A 156 29.51 4.74 -8.34
N VAL A 157 29.01 3.62 -7.82
CA VAL A 157 27.60 3.28 -7.94
C VAL A 157 26.87 4.41 -7.23
N ASP A 158 26.34 5.35 -8.00
CA ASP A 158 25.64 6.50 -7.46
C ASP A 158 24.41 6.01 -6.70
N LYS A 159 24.15 6.62 -5.55
CA LYS A 159 23.04 6.28 -4.66
C LYS A 159 21.66 6.38 -5.34
N SER A 160 21.59 6.96 -6.54
CA SER A 160 20.38 7.08 -7.36
C SER A 160 19.79 5.73 -7.80
N ASP A 161 20.58 4.67 -7.94
CA ASP A 161 20.09 3.37 -8.42
C ASP A 161 19.11 2.70 -7.45
N ALA A 162 19.14 3.06 -6.15
CA ALA A 162 18.24 2.50 -5.15
C ALA A 162 16.84 3.15 -5.15
N ILE A 163 16.68 4.34 -5.73
CA ILE A 163 15.40 5.07 -5.74
C ILE A 163 14.40 4.42 -6.71
N ILE A 164 14.90 3.92 -7.84
CA ILE A 164 14.08 3.34 -8.92
C ILE A 164 13.19 2.19 -8.42
N PRO A 165 13.70 1.12 -7.76
CA PRO A 165 12.86 0.01 -7.31
C PRO A 165 11.85 0.42 -6.23
N ILE A 166 12.20 1.39 -5.37
CA ILE A 166 11.30 1.93 -4.34
C ILE A 166 10.13 2.64 -5.01
N PHE A 167 10.42 3.50 -5.99
CA PHE A 167 9.40 4.26 -6.71
C PHE A 167 8.52 3.36 -7.58
N SER A 168 9.09 2.33 -8.21
CA SER A 168 8.30 1.36 -8.98
C SER A 168 7.39 0.52 -8.07
N GLY A 169 7.88 0.09 -6.90
CA GLY A 169 7.06 -0.64 -5.93
C GLY A 169 5.89 0.21 -5.43
N LEU A 170 6.14 1.49 -5.16
CA LEU A 170 5.11 2.45 -4.79
C LEU A 170 4.07 2.64 -5.90
N LEU A 171 4.51 2.80 -7.15
CA LEU A 171 3.61 3.00 -8.28
C LEU A 171 2.73 1.76 -8.50
N VAL A 172 3.30 0.55 -8.44
CA VAL A 172 2.54 -0.70 -8.55
C VAL A 172 1.53 -0.81 -7.41
N PHE A 173 1.90 -0.45 -6.18
CA PHE A 173 0.99 -0.42 -5.04
C PHE A 173 -0.20 0.53 -5.27
N LEU A 174 0.05 1.70 -5.86
CA LEU A 174 -0.99 2.69 -6.17
C LEU A 174 -1.93 2.26 -7.31
N ILE A 175 -1.43 1.50 -8.28
CA ILE A 175 -2.19 1.05 -9.45
C ILE A 175 -2.93 -0.27 -9.18
N THR A 176 -2.45 -1.08 -8.24
CA THR A 176 -3.08 -2.36 -7.93
C THR A 176 -4.52 -2.10 -7.49
N PRO A 177 -5.54 -2.66 -8.19
CA PRO A 177 -6.93 -2.47 -7.84
C PRO A 177 -7.14 -3.12 -6.48
N SER A 178 -7.06 -2.32 -5.44
CA SER A 178 -7.45 -2.78 -4.13
C SER A 178 -8.97 -2.94 -4.16
N ASN A 179 -9.50 -4.00 -3.57
CA ASN A 179 -10.90 -4.00 -3.20
C ASN A 179 -11.12 -2.84 -2.21
N MET A 180 -12.32 -2.24 -2.25
CA MET A 180 -12.68 -1.20 -1.29
C MET A 180 -12.37 -1.73 0.12
N TRP A 181 -11.76 -0.91 0.97
CA TRP A 181 -11.33 -1.38 2.30
C TRP A 181 -12.52 -1.80 3.17
N LEU A 182 -13.71 -1.31 2.81
CA LEU A 182 -14.99 -1.68 3.40
C LEU A 182 -15.48 -2.98 2.76
N PRO A 183 -15.96 -3.93 3.59
CA PRO A 183 -16.64 -5.09 3.06
C PRO A 183 -17.89 -4.66 2.30
N LEU A 184 -18.20 -5.42 1.26
CA LEU A 184 -19.45 -5.25 0.53
C LEU A 184 -20.58 -5.82 1.40
N GLU A 185 -21.65 -5.07 1.61
CA GLU A 185 -22.81 -5.49 2.40
C GLU A 185 -24.06 -5.51 1.53
N GLN A 186 -24.94 -6.48 1.75
CA GLN A 186 -26.29 -6.47 1.22
C GLN A 186 -27.22 -5.91 2.28
N ILE A 187 -27.88 -4.80 1.96
CA ILE A 187 -28.92 -4.20 2.78
C ILE A 187 -30.29 -4.59 2.22
N THR A 188 -31.19 -5.02 3.10
CA THR A 188 -32.60 -5.23 2.76
C THR A 188 -33.42 -4.14 3.43
N THR A 189 -34.10 -3.31 2.63
CA THR A 189 -34.95 -2.24 3.16
C THR A 189 -36.36 -2.73 3.52
N VAL A 190 -37.14 -1.93 4.25
CA VAL A 190 -38.55 -2.25 4.59
C VAL A 190 -39.41 -2.51 3.36
N GLN A 191 -39.08 -1.89 2.23
CA GLN A 191 -39.75 -2.11 0.95
C GLN A 191 -39.33 -3.42 0.27
N HIS A 192 -38.56 -4.28 0.96
CA HIS A 192 -38.00 -5.53 0.43
C HIS A 192 -37.06 -5.31 -0.78
N LYS A 193 -36.54 -4.08 -0.94
CA LYS A 193 -35.51 -3.79 -1.93
C LYS A 193 -34.18 -4.24 -1.37
N GLN A 194 -33.58 -5.25 -2.00
CA GLN A 194 -32.21 -5.66 -1.72
C GLN A 194 -31.25 -4.82 -2.55
N GLN A 195 -30.23 -4.27 -1.91
CA GLN A 195 -29.22 -3.47 -2.58
C GLN A 195 -27.85 -3.81 -2.00
N THR A 196 -26.88 -4.00 -2.88
CA THR A 196 -25.50 -4.24 -2.49
C THR A 196 -24.78 -2.90 -2.40
N VAL A 197 -24.23 -2.59 -1.23
CA VAL A 197 -23.66 -1.28 -0.90
C VAL A 197 -22.43 -1.42 -0.01
N TYR A 198 -21.62 -0.37 0.07
CA TYR A 198 -20.62 -0.20 1.10
C TYR A 198 -21.16 0.75 2.17
N VAL A 199 -21.27 0.29 3.40
CA VAL A 199 -21.73 1.14 4.51
C VAL A 199 -20.57 2.03 4.95
N LEU A 200 -20.66 3.34 4.69
CA LEU A 200 -19.61 4.30 5.05
C LEU A 200 -19.69 4.66 6.54
N GLU A 201 -20.91 4.94 7.00
CA GLU A 201 -21.20 5.37 8.36
C GLU A 201 -22.61 4.89 8.76
N SER A 202 -22.78 4.50 10.02
CA SER A 202 -24.08 4.07 10.55
C SER A 202 -24.34 4.76 11.89
N THR A 203 -25.22 5.75 11.88
CA THR A 203 -25.72 6.42 13.08
C THR A 203 -27.07 5.83 13.50
N THR A 204 -27.62 6.30 14.63
CA THR A 204 -28.94 5.86 15.12
C THR A 204 -30.09 6.26 14.20
N GLU A 205 -29.96 7.38 13.47
CA GLU A 205 -31.00 7.91 12.59
C GLU A 205 -30.73 7.59 11.11
N TRP A 206 -29.47 7.72 10.68
CA TRP A 206 -29.07 7.67 9.28
C TRP A 206 -27.92 6.68 9.06
N THR A 207 -28.00 5.95 7.95
CA THR A 207 -26.92 5.11 7.44
C THR A 207 -26.51 5.66 6.07
N THR A 208 -25.25 6.09 5.98
CA THR A 208 -24.67 6.58 4.73
C THR A 208 -24.06 5.40 3.99
N VAL A 209 -24.56 5.15 2.80
CA VAL A 209 -24.13 4.01 1.97
C VAL A 209 -23.56 4.51 0.65
N LEU A 210 -22.53 3.83 0.15
CA LEU A 210 -22.01 4.02 -1.20
C LEU A 210 -22.47 2.84 -2.06
N THR A 211 -23.23 3.11 -3.10
CA THR A 211 -23.68 2.09 -4.05
C THR A 211 -22.52 1.57 -4.90
N VAL A 212 -22.69 0.41 -5.54
CA VAL A 212 -21.71 -0.12 -6.50
C VAL A 212 -21.46 0.85 -7.66
N ASP A 213 -22.47 1.64 -8.02
CA ASP A 213 -22.40 2.71 -9.03
C ASP A 213 -21.74 4.00 -8.51
N ARG A 214 -21.13 3.95 -7.31
CA ARG A 214 -20.44 5.06 -6.65
C ARG A 214 -21.36 6.26 -6.36
N GLN A 215 -22.64 6.01 -6.09
CA GLN A 215 -23.55 7.05 -5.61
C GLN A 215 -23.64 6.99 -4.10
N VAL A 216 -23.55 8.14 -3.45
CA VAL A 216 -23.76 8.25 -2.00
C VAL A 216 -25.25 8.39 -1.75
N GLU A 217 -25.83 7.44 -1.04
CA GLU A 217 -27.22 7.46 -0.60
C GLU A 217 -27.27 7.52 0.93
N ILE A 218 -28.19 8.32 1.46
CA ILE A 218 -28.44 8.41 2.90
C ILE A 218 -29.79 7.76 3.15
N VAL A 219 -29.78 6.60 3.82
CA VAL A 219 -30.99 5.82 4.14
C VAL A 219 -31.25 5.91 5.63
N LYS A 220 -32.52 5.96 6.05
CA LYS A 220 -32.82 5.93 7.49
C LYS A 220 -32.42 4.58 8.07
N THR A 221 -31.72 4.58 9.19
CA THR A 221 -31.26 3.34 9.84
C THR A 221 -32.44 2.41 10.17
N ARG A 222 -33.61 2.98 10.49
CA ARG A 222 -34.85 2.24 10.77
C ARG A 222 -35.44 1.53 9.55
N GLU A 223 -35.10 1.98 8.34
CA GLU A 223 -35.55 1.35 7.10
C GLU A 223 -34.68 0.15 6.72
N VAL A 224 -33.52 -0.04 7.35
CA VAL A 224 -32.62 -1.18 7.10
C VAL A 224 -33.01 -2.34 8.02
N GLN A 225 -33.68 -3.35 7.46
CA GLN A 225 -34.14 -4.51 8.24
C GLN A 225 -33.02 -5.54 8.47
N LYS A 226 -32.19 -5.77 7.45
CA LYS A 226 -31.15 -6.80 7.46
C LYS A 226 -29.89 -6.27 6.80
N ARG A 227 -28.74 -6.61 7.38
CA ARG A 227 -27.40 -6.35 6.83
C ARG A 227 -26.64 -7.67 6.81
N GLU A 228 -26.14 -8.04 5.64
CA GLU A 228 -25.32 -9.25 5.48
C GLU A 228 -24.03 -8.88 4.77
N VAL A 229 -22.91 -9.32 5.31
CA VAL A 229 -21.60 -9.09 4.68
C VAL A 229 -21.47 -10.08 3.53
N CYS A 230 -21.38 -9.57 2.30
CA CYS A 230 -21.23 -10.39 1.12
C CYS A 230 -19.80 -10.91 1.02
N ASN A 231 -19.65 -12.23 1.04
CA ASN A 231 -18.36 -12.86 0.80
C ASN A 231 -18.13 -12.94 -0.71
N VAL A 232 -17.32 -12.03 -1.25
CA VAL A 232 -16.98 -12.03 -2.68
C VAL A 232 -16.12 -13.26 -2.96
N LYS A 233 -16.77 -14.37 -3.33
CA LYS A 233 -16.15 -15.70 -3.44
C LYS A 233 -15.03 -15.77 -4.48
N ASN A 234 -14.86 -14.75 -5.34
CA ASN A 234 -13.73 -14.57 -6.26
C ASN A 234 -13.45 -13.09 -6.54
N PRO A 235 -12.56 -12.43 -5.78
CA PRO A 235 -12.21 -11.03 -6.03
C PRO A 235 -11.39 -10.82 -7.32
N GLY A 236 -10.73 -11.87 -7.83
CA GLY A 236 -9.82 -11.79 -8.98
C GLY A 236 -10.50 -11.53 -10.33
N THR A 237 -11.76 -11.93 -10.48
CA THR A 237 -12.51 -11.74 -11.74
C THR A 237 -13.22 -10.39 -11.77
N PHE A 238 -13.57 -9.83 -10.61
CA PHE A 238 -14.42 -8.64 -10.49
C PHE A 238 -13.80 -7.36 -11.09
N ALA A 239 -12.47 -7.22 -11.02
CA ALA A 239 -11.77 -6.04 -11.53
C ALA A 239 -11.86 -5.89 -13.07
N LEU A 240 -12.03 -6.99 -13.80
CA LEU A 240 -12.22 -6.97 -15.26
C LEU A 240 -13.69 -6.71 -15.66
N PHE A 241 -14.64 -7.01 -14.77
CA PHE A 241 -16.07 -6.88 -15.03
C PHE A 241 -16.65 -5.49 -14.73
N ILE A 242 -16.03 -4.68 -13.87
CA ILE A 242 -16.49 -3.30 -13.59
C ILE A 242 -16.41 -2.40 -14.84
N GLN A 243 -15.62 -2.75 -15.85
CA GLN A 243 -15.48 -1.95 -17.07
C GLN A 243 -16.57 -2.22 -18.13
N HIS A 244 -17.37 -3.28 -17.97
CA HIS A 244 -18.47 -3.61 -18.88
C HIS A 244 -19.78 -3.69 -18.10
N GLY A 245 -20.44 -2.53 -17.97
CA GLY A 245 -21.68 -2.33 -17.23
C GLY A 245 -22.73 -3.40 -17.52
N GLY A 246 -23.00 -4.23 -16.51
CA GLY A 246 -23.95 -5.33 -16.62
C GLY A 246 -23.95 -6.27 -15.42
N LEU A 247 -23.86 -5.76 -14.19
CA LEU A 247 -24.06 -6.58 -12.99
C LEU A 247 -25.57 -6.69 -12.69
N LYS A 248 -26.22 -7.74 -13.23
CA LYS A 248 -27.59 -8.10 -12.84
C LYS A 248 -27.71 -9.44 -12.09
N GLU A 249 -26.64 -10.21 -11.93
CA GLU A 249 -26.75 -11.54 -11.33
C GLU A 249 -25.85 -11.71 -10.10
N GLY A 250 -26.49 -11.64 -8.93
CA GLY A 250 -26.21 -12.45 -7.74
C GLY A 250 -24.80 -12.41 -7.17
N ALA A 251 -24.43 -11.34 -6.47
CA ALA A 251 -23.49 -11.53 -5.37
C ALA A 251 -24.20 -12.40 -4.32
N ASP A 252 -23.75 -13.64 -4.17
CA ASP A 252 -24.33 -14.61 -3.23
C ASP A 252 -23.86 -14.22 -1.81
N CYS A 253 -24.72 -13.52 -1.08
CA CYS A 253 -24.46 -13.11 0.30
C CYS A 253 -25.08 -14.19 1.20
N THR A 254 -24.26 -15.19 1.56
CA THR A 254 -24.63 -16.30 2.45
C THR A 254 -24.33 -16.01 3.90
#